data_AF-A0A2D4LRA7-F1
#
_entry.id   AF-A0A2D4LRA7-F1
#
_cell.length_a   1.000
_cell.length_b   1.000
_cell.length_c   1.000
_cell.angle_alpha   90.00
_cell.angle_beta   90.00
_cell.angle_gamma   90.00
#
_symmetry.space_group_name_H-M   'P 1'
#
loop_
_entity.id
_entity.type
_entity.pdbx_description
1 polymer ?
#
loop_
_entity_poly.entity_id
_entity_poly.type
_entity_poly.pdbx_seq_one_letter_code
_entity_poly.pdbx_strand_id
1 'polypeptide(L)'
;MDNTTFGKLSSHLKTLSQGSYLYLKLTFDLIEKGYLVLKSSSYKVVPVSLSEVYLLQCNMKFPTQSSFDRVMPLLNVAVASLHPLTDEHIFQAINAGSIEGTLEWEDFQQRMENLSMFLIRRRDMTRMFVHPSFREWLIWRDEGEKIKFLCDPR
;
A
#
# COMPACT_ATOMS: atom_id res chain seq x y z
N MET A 1 -16.84 24.84 4.34
CA MET A 1 -17.86 23.92 3.79
C MET A 1 -19.18 24.26 4.46
N ASP A 2 -20.23 24.48 3.68
CA ASP A 2 -21.60 24.61 4.19
C ASP A 2 -22.09 23.28 4.79
N ASN A 3 -22.92 23.34 5.83
CA ASN A 3 -23.43 22.15 6.54
C ASN A 3 -24.13 21.15 5.61
N THR A 4 -24.76 21.62 4.54
CA THR A 4 -25.43 20.79 3.53
C THR A 4 -24.45 19.96 2.72
N THR A 5 -23.31 20.53 2.29
CA THR A 5 -22.26 19.79 1.57
C THR A 5 -21.57 18.78 2.48
N PHE A 6 -21.34 19.13 3.75
CA PHE A 6 -20.80 18.17 4.72
C PHE A 6 -21.74 16.98 4.95
N GLY A 7 -23.05 17.22 5.06
CA GLY A 7 -24.04 16.15 5.19
C GLY A 7 -24.07 15.19 3.99
N LYS A 8 -23.97 15.72 2.77
CA LYS A 8 -23.89 14.91 1.54
C LYS A 8 -22.63 14.05 1.49
N LEU A 9 -21.46 14.63 1.81
CA LEU A 9 -20.21 13.88 1.88
C LEU A 9 -20.26 12.78 2.94
N SER A 10 -20.77 13.10 4.14
CA SER A 10 -20.92 12.13 5.23
C SER A 10 -21.82 10.96 4.82
N SER A 11 -22.97 11.24 4.21
CA SER A 11 -23.88 10.20 3.71
C SER A 11 -23.21 9.36 2.62
N HIS A 12 -22.45 9.97 1.72
CA HIS A 12 -21.77 9.26 0.64
C HIS A 12 -20.69 8.30 1.17
N LEU A 13 -19.81 8.79 2.04
CA LEU A 13 -18.76 7.98 2.66
C LEU A 13 -19.34 6.88 3.56
N LYS A 14 -20.46 7.14 4.24
CA LYS A 14 -21.17 6.11 5.01
C LYS A 14 -21.61 4.95 4.10
N THR A 15 -22.20 5.25 2.95
CA THR A 15 -22.60 4.22 1.98
C THR A 15 -21.40 3.47 1.41
N LEU A 16 -20.32 4.14 1.02
CA LEU A 16 -19.14 3.48 0.47
C LEU A 16 -18.37 2.66 1.51
N SER A 17 -18.39 3.08 2.78
CA SER A 17 -17.64 2.39 3.82
C SER A 17 -18.10 0.95 4.03
N GLN A 18 -19.38 0.65 3.82
CA GLN A 18 -19.97 -0.66 4.12
C GLN A 18 -19.58 -1.19 5.53
N GLY A 19 -19.40 -0.28 6.50
CA GLY A 19 -18.95 -0.60 7.86
C GLY A 19 -17.44 -0.73 8.06
N SER A 20 -16.63 -0.61 7.01
CA SER A 20 -15.16 -0.62 7.08
C SER A 20 -14.62 0.70 7.63
N TYR A 21 -14.21 0.68 8.91
CA TYR A 21 -13.50 1.81 9.52
C TYR A 21 -12.16 2.07 8.81
N LEU A 22 -11.46 1.02 8.38
CA LEU A 22 -10.18 1.15 7.68
C LEU A 22 -10.32 1.92 6.38
N TYR A 23 -11.34 1.62 5.58
CA TYR A 23 -11.64 2.39 4.36
C TYR A 23 -11.84 3.87 4.66
N LEU A 24 -12.63 4.20 5.69
CA LEU A 24 -12.86 5.59 6.08
C LEU A 24 -11.57 6.27 6.53
N LYS A 25 -10.79 5.62 7.39
CA LYS A 25 -9.52 6.14 7.90
C LYS A 25 -8.55 6.46 6.77
N LEU A 26 -8.33 5.51 5.86
CA LEU A 26 -7.39 5.70 4.75
C LEU A 26 -7.89 6.73 3.73
N THR A 27 -9.20 6.77 3.46
CA THR A 27 -9.81 7.80 2.61
C THR A 27 -9.65 9.19 3.22
N PHE A 28 -9.85 9.33 4.53
CA PHE A 28 -9.62 10.59 5.23
C PHE A 28 -8.16 11.01 5.23
N ASP A 29 -7.22 10.07 5.40
CA ASP A 29 -5.78 10.36 5.30
C ASP A 29 -5.40 10.90 3.92
N LEU A 30 -6.02 10.39 2.85
CA LEU A 30 -5.81 10.89 1.50
C LEU A 30 -6.36 12.32 1.32
N ILE A 31 -7.50 12.63 1.94
CA ILE A 31 -8.08 13.99 1.91
C ILE A 31 -7.19 14.95 2.70
N GLU A 32 -6.80 14.57 3.92
CA GLU A 32 -5.97 15.40 4.81
C GLU A 32 -4.62 15.73 4.17
N LYS A 33 -3.99 14.75 3.50
CA LYS A 33 -2.72 14.95 2.79
C LYS A 33 -2.85 15.70 1.46
N GLY A 34 -4.08 16.08 1.06
CA GLY A 34 -4.34 16.78 -0.19
C GLY A 34 -4.26 15.92 -1.45
N TYR A 35 -4.17 14.59 -1.29
CA TYR A 35 -4.13 13.63 -2.39
C TYR A 35 -5.51 13.37 -3.00
N LEU A 36 -6.56 13.60 -2.22
CA LEU A 36 -7.94 13.53 -2.68
C LEU A 36 -8.62 14.88 -2.53
N VAL A 37 -8.76 15.61 -3.63
CA VAL A 37 -9.40 16.94 -3.63
C VAL A 37 -10.86 16.83 -4.05
N LEU A 38 -11.77 17.08 -3.10
CA LEU A 38 -13.21 17.03 -3.32
C LEU A 38 -13.70 18.33 -4.00
N LYS A 39 -13.58 18.41 -5.32
CA LYS A 39 -13.95 19.61 -6.11
C LYS A 39 -15.42 19.64 -6.57
N SER A 40 -16.08 18.49 -6.65
CA SER A 40 -17.46 18.38 -7.15
C SER A 40 -18.39 17.75 -6.11
N SER A 41 -19.68 18.07 -6.23
CA SER A 41 -20.76 17.46 -5.44
C SER A 41 -21.06 16.01 -5.83
N SER A 42 -20.43 15.49 -6.90
CA SER A 42 -20.59 14.12 -7.36
C SER A 42 -19.63 13.13 -6.69
N TYR A 43 -18.61 13.61 -5.98
CA TYR A 43 -17.61 12.81 -5.25
C TYR A 43 -16.98 11.64 -6.02
N LYS A 44 -17.02 11.67 -7.37
CA LYS A 44 -16.53 10.58 -8.25
C LYS A 44 -15.04 10.25 -8.08
N VAL A 45 -14.29 11.16 -7.49
CA VAL A 45 -12.86 10.97 -7.21
C VAL A 45 -12.63 10.08 -5.98
N VAL A 46 -13.63 9.93 -5.12
CA VAL A 46 -13.54 9.11 -3.91
C VAL A 46 -13.50 7.63 -4.32
N PRO A 47 -12.48 6.87 -3.90
CA PRO A 47 -12.40 5.43 -4.13
C PRO A 47 -13.67 4.73 -3.64
N VAL A 48 -14.25 3.82 -4.41
CA VAL A 48 -15.52 3.15 -4.03
C VAL A 48 -15.29 1.89 -3.18
N SER A 49 -14.06 1.43 -3.04
CA SER A 49 -13.69 0.25 -2.26
C SER A 49 -12.32 0.43 -1.58
N LEU A 50 -12.02 -0.45 -0.62
CA LEU A 50 -10.70 -0.51 0.02
C LEU A 50 -9.59 -0.88 -1.00
N SER A 51 -9.91 -1.73 -1.98
CA SER A 51 -9.01 -2.10 -3.09
C SER A 51 -8.59 -0.87 -3.90
N GLU A 52 -9.55 0.02 -4.23
CA GLU A 52 -9.24 1.27 -4.95
C GLU A 52 -8.43 2.26 -4.11
N VAL A 53 -8.61 2.28 -2.79
CA VAL A 53 -7.76 3.09 -1.89
C VAL A 53 -6.31 2.63 -1.95
N TYR A 54 -6.06 1.33 -1.89
CA TYR A 54 -4.71 0.77 -2.02
C TYR A 54 -4.12 1.01 -3.39
N LEU A 55 -4.91 0.80 -4.45
CA LEU A 55 -4.47 1.09 -5.82
C LEU A 55 -4.04 2.55 -5.97
N LEU A 56 -4.81 3.50 -5.43
CA LEU A 56 -4.47 4.91 -5.46
C LEU A 56 -3.17 5.18 -4.70
N GLN A 57 -3.03 4.69 -3.47
CA GLN A 57 -1.80 4.85 -2.68
C GLN A 57 -0.56 4.29 -3.41
N CYS A 58 -0.68 3.10 -4.01
CA CYS A 58 0.40 2.51 -4.79
C CYS A 58 0.71 3.31 -6.06
N ASN A 59 -0.29 3.78 -6.81
CA ASN A 59 -0.07 4.62 -7.99
C ASN A 59 0.64 5.94 -7.66
N MET A 60 0.33 6.51 -6.51
CA MET A 60 0.97 7.74 -6.04
C MET A 60 2.41 7.51 -5.60
N LYS A 61 2.68 6.40 -4.91
CA LYS A 61 4.02 6.05 -4.47
C LYS A 61 4.89 5.52 -5.61
N PHE A 62 4.29 4.85 -6.58
CA PHE A 62 4.95 4.22 -7.72
C PHE A 62 4.28 4.67 -9.03
N PRO A 63 4.63 5.87 -9.54
CA PRO A 63 3.99 6.43 -10.74
C PRO A 63 4.23 5.59 -11.99
N THR A 64 5.33 4.83 -12.05
CA THR A 64 5.72 3.98 -13.19
C THR A 64 5.87 2.53 -12.77
N GLN A 65 5.68 1.59 -13.70
CA GLN A 65 5.89 0.17 -13.43
C GLN A 65 7.32 -0.10 -12.94
N SER A 66 8.32 0.50 -13.59
CA SER A 66 9.73 0.35 -13.20
C SER A 66 10.02 0.85 -11.78
N SER A 67 9.30 1.86 -11.27
CA SER A 67 9.44 2.31 -9.89
C SER A 67 8.96 1.26 -8.88
N PHE A 68 7.91 0.51 -9.23
CA PHE A 68 7.42 -0.60 -8.43
C PHE A 68 8.31 -1.85 -8.55
N ASP A 69 8.78 -2.17 -9.76
CA ASP A 69 9.65 -3.33 -10.00
C ASP A 69 10.91 -3.29 -9.13
N ARG A 70 11.42 -2.09 -8.79
CA ARG A 70 12.54 -1.92 -7.86
C ARG A 70 12.26 -2.38 -6.44
N VAL A 71 11.02 -2.23 -5.95
CA VAL A 71 10.64 -2.60 -4.57
C VAL A 71 9.92 -3.95 -4.50
N MET A 72 9.44 -4.46 -5.63
CA MET A 72 8.72 -5.73 -5.72
C MET A 72 9.45 -6.92 -5.08
N PRO A 73 10.78 -7.11 -5.21
CA PRO A 73 11.47 -8.20 -4.52
C PRO A 73 11.36 -8.13 -2.99
N LEU A 74 11.40 -6.92 -2.42
CA LEU A 74 11.25 -6.71 -0.97
C LEU A 74 9.82 -7.06 -0.52
N LEU A 75 8.83 -6.67 -1.32
CA LEU A 75 7.43 -7.01 -1.06
C LEU A 75 7.19 -8.52 -1.17
N ASN A 76 7.75 -9.19 -2.19
CA ASN A 76 7.63 -10.64 -2.36
C ASN A 76 8.16 -11.40 -1.13
N VAL A 77 9.35 -11.04 -0.62
CA VAL A 77 9.88 -11.60 0.62
C VAL A 77 8.96 -11.30 1.81
N ALA A 78 8.47 -10.07 1.95
CA ALA A 78 7.61 -9.68 3.05
C ALA A 78 6.24 -10.41 3.04
N VAL A 79 5.64 -10.60 1.86
CA VAL A 79 4.35 -11.33 1.75
C VAL A 79 4.53 -12.84 1.90
N ALA A 80 5.65 -13.41 1.46
CA ALA A 80 6.00 -14.82 1.63
C ALA A 80 6.32 -15.17 3.09
N SER A 81 6.83 -14.22 3.85
CA SER A 81 7.22 -14.43 5.25
C SER A 81 6.01 -14.62 6.16
N LEU A 82 6.08 -15.63 7.02
CA LEU A 82 5.04 -15.90 8.03
C LEU A 82 5.16 -14.98 9.28
N HIS A 83 6.31 -14.33 9.45
CA HIS A 83 6.66 -13.54 10.63
C HIS A 83 7.34 -12.23 10.18
N PRO A 84 7.24 -11.15 10.97
CA PRO A 84 7.97 -9.92 10.71
C PRO A 84 9.48 -10.17 10.64
N LEU A 85 10.15 -9.62 9.63
CA LEU A 85 11.59 -9.78 9.41
C LEU A 85 12.32 -8.47 9.68
N THR A 86 13.59 -8.54 10.10
CA THR A 86 14.46 -7.36 10.14
C THR A 86 14.93 -6.99 8.74
N ASP A 87 15.46 -5.78 8.59
CA ASP A 87 16.02 -5.29 7.33
C ASP A 87 17.15 -6.23 6.83
N GLU A 88 17.98 -6.73 7.74
CA GLU A 88 19.07 -7.67 7.44
C GLU A 88 18.55 -9.02 6.93
N HIS A 89 17.51 -9.58 7.55
CA HIS A 89 16.90 -10.83 7.09
C HIS A 89 16.29 -10.68 5.70
N ILE A 90 15.62 -9.56 5.42
CA ILE A 90 15.03 -9.30 4.09
C ILE A 90 16.15 -9.17 3.05
N PHE A 91 17.21 -8.41 3.36
CA PHE A 91 18.35 -8.25 2.47
C PHE A 91 19.05 -9.57 2.15
N GLN A 92 19.30 -10.40 3.16
CA GLN A 92 19.89 -11.72 2.99
C GLN A 92 18.99 -12.62 2.15
N ALA A 93 17.67 -12.62 2.40
CA ALA A 93 16.72 -13.42 1.62
C ALA A 93 16.71 -13.04 0.13
N ILE A 94 16.83 -11.75 -0.20
CA ILE A 94 16.90 -11.27 -1.58
C ILE A 94 18.20 -11.72 -2.25
N ASN A 95 19.34 -11.60 -1.55
CA ASN A 95 20.65 -11.92 -2.11
C ASN A 95 21.01 -13.41 -2.07
N ALA A 96 20.27 -14.25 -1.34
CA ALA A 96 20.55 -15.67 -1.18
C ALA A 96 20.59 -16.48 -2.50
N GLY A 97 19.94 -15.97 -3.55
CA GLY A 97 19.93 -16.61 -4.88
C GLY A 97 21.12 -16.25 -5.78
N SER A 98 22.04 -15.39 -5.36
CA SER A 98 23.18 -14.93 -6.16
C SER A 98 24.51 -15.15 -5.45
N ILE A 99 25.49 -15.67 -6.18
CA ILE A 99 26.85 -15.91 -5.66
C ILE A 99 27.59 -14.58 -5.38
N GLU A 100 27.29 -13.52 -6.13
CA GLU A 100 27.94 -12.21 -6.00
C GLU A 100 27.08 -11.16 -5.26
N GLY A 101 25.81 -11.47 -4.93
CA GLY A 101 24.85 -10.49 -4.42
C GLY A 101 24.40 -9.53 -5.52
N THR A 102 23.11 -9.47 -5.82
CA THR A 102 22.59 -8.60 -6.90
C THR A 102 22.19 -7.22 -6.39
N LEU A 103 21.98 -7.06 -5.08
CA LEU A 103 21.51 -5.84 -4.46
C LEU A 103 22.49 -5.36 -3.39
N GLU A 104 23.05 -4.16 -3.58
CA GLU A 104 23.87 -3.47 -2.60
C GLU A 104 23.05 -2.98 -1.40
N TRP A 105 23.67 -2.90 -0.22
CA TRP A 105 22.97 -2.52 1.02
C TRP A 105 22.39 -1.10 0.94
N GLU A 106 23.11 -0.14 0.34
CA GLU A 106 22.63 1.23 0.20
C GLU A 106 21.38 1.33 -0.71
N ASP A 107 21.36 0.61 -1.83
CA ASP A 107 20.19 0.57 -2.72
C ASP A 107 19.03 -0.19 -2.04
N PHE A 108 19.31 -1.24 -1.27
CA PHE A 108 18.30 -1.89 -0.44
C PHE A 108 17.66 -0.91 0.55
N GLN A 109 18.46 -0.12 1.28
CA GLN A 109 17.94 0.85 2.24
C GLN A 109 17.06 1.90 1.55
N GLN A 110 17.46 2.40 0.37
CA GLN A 110 16.67 3.33 -0.41
C GLN A 110 15.32 2.71 -0.86
N ARG A 111 15.34 1.46 -1.31
CA ARG A 111 14.13 0.70 -1.68
C ARG A 111 13.22 0.47 -0.47
N MET A 112 13.79 0.18 0.70
CA MET A 112 13.03 -0.01 1.94
C MET A 112 12.40 1.30 2.43
N GLU A 113 13.09 2.43 2.28
CA GLU A 113 12.52 3.74 2.58
C GLU A 113 11.36 4.09 1.64
N ASN A 114 11.43 3.67 0.38
CA ASN A 114 10.28 3.77 -0.52
C ASN A 114 9.08 2.91 -0.09
N LEU A 115 9.28 1.93 0.79
CA LEU A 115 8.20 1.12 1.35
C LEU A 115 7.75 1.60 2.73
N SER A 116 8.32 2.66 3.31
CA SER A 116 8.07 3.05 4.71
C SER A 116 6.60 3.39 5.03
N MET A 117 5.80 3.78 4.03
CA MET A 117 4.36 4.00 4.19
C MET A 117 3.52 2.71 4.20
N PHE A 118 4.09 1.59 3.78
CA PHE A 118 3.43 0.28 3.66
C PHE A 118 4.02 -0.75 4.64
N LEU A 119 5.32 -0.65 4.93
CA LEU A 119 6.07 -1.49 5.85
C LEU A 119 6.64 -0.65 7.01
N ILE A 120 6.00 -0.75 8.17
CA ILE A 120 6.38 -0.01 9.37
C ILE A 120 7.48 -0.77 10.11
N ARG A 121 8.52 -0.03 10.51
CA ARG A 121 9.55 -0.55 11.44
C ARG A 121 9.02 -0.56 12.86
N ARG A 122 9.06 -1.71 13.51
CA ARG A 122 8.70 -1.89 14.92
C ARG A 122 9.89 -1.62 15.84
N ARG A 123 9.62 -1.58 17.14
CA ARG A 123 10.65 -1.37 18.19
C ARG A 123 11.68 -2.51 18.24
N ASP A 124 11.28 -3.70 17.85
CA ASP A 124 12.14 -4.89 17.73
C ASP A 124 12.91 -4.93 16.38
N MET A 125 12.90 -3.83 15.63
CA MET A 125 13.57 -3.66 14.34
C MET A 125 12.98 -4.50 13.20
N THR A 126 11.88 -5.21 13.42
CA THR A 126 11.17 -5.93 12.36
C THR A 126 10.27 -5.01 11.53
N ARG A 127 10.00 -5.41 10.28
CA ARG A 127 9.07 -4.75 9.35
C ARG A 127 7.72 -5.47 9.35
N MET A 128 6.63 -4.70 9.46
CA MET A 128 5.26 -5.21 9.33
C MET A 128 4.47 -4.38 8.34
N PHE A 129 3.58 -5.03 7.59
CA PHE A 129 2.57 -4.33 6.82
C PHE A 129 1.71 -3.46 7.73
N VAL A 130 1.38 -2.25 7.24
CA VAL A 130 0.48 -1.31 7.93
C VAL A 130 -0.86 -1.93 8.30
N HIS A 131 -1.34 -2.88 7.50
CA HIS A 131 -2.56 -3.63 7.78
C HIS A 131 -2.56 -4.98 7.05
N PRO A 132 -3.09 -6.07 7.66
CA PRO A 132 -3.19 -7.38 7.02
C PRO A 132 -3.93 -7.38 5.68
N SER A 133 -5.03 -6.63 5.54
CA SER A 133 -5.76 -6.54 4.26
C SER A 133 -4.94 -5.93 3.12
N PHE A 134 -3.94 -5.09 3.40
CA PHE A 134 -3.02 -4.63 2.35
C PHE A 134 -2.08 -5.75 1.91
N ARG A 135 -1.60 -6.59 2.84
CA ARG A 135 -0.83 -7.79 2.51
C ARG A 135 -1.64 -8.74 1.63
N GLU A 136 -2.88 -9.03 2.01
CA GLU A 136 -3.79 -9.88 1.23
C GLU A 136 -4.03 -9.29 -0.16
N TRP A 137 -4.26 -7.98 -0.24
CA TRP A 137 -4.36 -7.28 -1.50
C TRP A 137 -3.06 -7.35 -2.31
N LEU A 138 -1.86 -7.46 -1.75
CA LEU A 138 -0.68 -7.64 -2.60
C LEU A 138 -0.61 -9.02 -3.27
N ILE A 139 -1.27 -10.05 -2.75
CA ILE A 139 -1.15 -11.43 -3.25
C ILE A 139 -2.41 -11.98 -3.92
N TRP A 140 -3.55 -11.32 -3.74
CA TRP A 140 -4.84 -11.79 -4.21
C TRP A 140 -5.74 -10.65 -4.69
N ARG A 141 -6.51 -10.91 -5.75
CA ARG A 141 -7.46 -9.99 -6.42
C ARG A 141 -8.75 -10.74 -6.70
N ASP A 142 -9.87 -10.01 -6.65
CA ASP A 142 -11.15 -10.52 -7.12
C ASP A 142 -11.15 -10.69 -8.66
N GLU A 143 -12.02 -11.56 -9.18
CA GLU A 143 -12.17 -11.76 -10.62
C GLU A 143 -12.55 -10.44 -11.32
N GLY A 144 -11.79 -10.09 -12.38
CA GLY A 144 -12.02 -8.88 -13.15
C GLY A 144 -11.32 -7.61 -12.61
N GLU A 145 -10.69 -7.68 -11.42
CA GLU A 145 -9.86 -6.58 -10.94
C GLU A 145 -8.52 -6.48 -11.69
N LYS A 146 -7.96 -5.27 -11.75
CA LYS A 146 -6.63 -5.06 -12.34
C LYS A 146 -5.56 -5.71 -11.47
N ILE A 147 -4.73 -6.56 -12.06
CA ILE A 147 -3.61 -7.25 -11.41
C ILE A 147 -2.37 -6.36 -11.18
N LYS A 148 -2.52 -5.02 -11.23
CA LYS A 148 -1.41 -4.10 -11.01
C LYS A 148 -0.92 -4.23 -9.56
N PHE A 149 0.41 -4.15 -9.37
CA PHE A 149 1.07 -4.26 -8.07
C PHE A 149 0.92 -5.61 -7.37
N LEU A 150 0.50 -6.65 -8.09
CA LEU A 150 0.45 -8.00 -7.55
C LEU A 150 1.89 -8.51 -7.30
N CYS A 151 2.09 -9.11 -6.14
CA CYS A 151 3.31 -9.79 -5.73
C CYS A 151 3.14 -11.29 -5.93
N ASP A 152 4.18 -11.95 -6.42
CA ASP A 152 4.25 -13.41 -6.46
C ASP A 152 5.23 -13.88 -5.37
N PRO A 153 4.74 -14.51 -4.29
CA PRO A 153 5.60 -15.10 -3.26
C PRO A 153 6.30 -16.41 -3.70
N ARG A 154 6.00 -16.94 -4.89
CA ARG A 154 6.52 -18.23 -5.38
C ARG A 154 7.83 -18.11 -6.15
#